data_AF-A0A447N4T5-F1
#
_entry.id   AF-A0A447N4T5-F1
#
_cell.length_a   1.000
_cell.length_b   1.000
_cell.length_c   1.000
_cell.angle_alpha   90.00
_cell.angle_beta   90.00
_cell.angle_gamma   90.00
#
_symmetry.space_group_name_H-M   'P 1'
#
loop_
_entity.id
_entity.type
_entity.pdbx_description
1 polymer ?
#
loop_
_entity_poly.entity_id
_entity_poly.type
_entity_poly.pdbx_seq_one_letter_code
_entity_poly.pdbx_strand_id
1 'polypeptide(L)'
;MSNSALFWRPQLAALLPRIRACLASLHGTRHLGHVELVQAGSGTLMILRHTAPLSAADKEKLERFSHSEGLSLFLAPFSEILETVSGEAPWYDSHGLRLAFSPRDFIQVNEAVNQQMVARALEWLDVRAEDRVLDLFCGMGNFTLPLATRAASVVGVEGVPALVEKGRENAIRNGLHNVTFFHENLGGRCHEAAVGEKRL
;
A
#
# COMPACT_ATOMS: atom_id res chain seq x y z
N MET A 1 -11.94 -10.43 29.38
CA MET A 1 -11.90 -11.27 28.17
C MET A 1 -10.57 -11.04 27.49
N SER A 2 -9.73 -12.07 27.40
CA SER A 2 -8.36 -11.98 26.89
C SER A 2 -8.40 -11.67 25.40
N ASN A 3 -8.07 -10.43 25.04
CA ASN A 3 -8.02 -9.96 23.65
C ASN A 3 -6.59 -10.20 23.11
N SER A 4 -6.18 -11.46 23.04
CA SER A 4 -4.84 -11.82 22.61
C SER A 4 -4.79 -11.90 21.08
N ALA A 5 -4.40 -10.79 20.47
CA ALA A 5 -4.10 -10.67 19.05
C ALA A 5 -2.78 -11.41 18.70
N LEU A 6 -2.77 -12.74 18.82
CA LEU A 6 -1.56 -13.59 18.76
C LEU A 6 -0.74 -13.47 17.45
N PHE A 7 -1.34 -12.94 16.38
CA PHE A 7 -0.68 -12.76 15.08
C PHE A 7 -0.30 -11.31 14.77
N TRP A 8 -0.63 -10.38 15.68
CA TRP A 8 -0.38 -8.96 15.47
C TRP A 8 1.02 -8.59 15.96
N ARG A 9 1.65 -7.62 15.29
CA ARG A 9 2.89 -7.02 15.82
C ARG A 9 2.59 -6.47 17.23
N PRO A 10 3.43 -6.74 18.25
CA PRO A 10 3.18 -6.34 19.64
C PRO A 10 2.83 -4.85 19.81
N GLN A 11 3.42 -4.00 18.98
CA GLN A 11 3.18 -2.57 18.92
C GLN A 11 1.72 -2.24 18.58
N LEU A 12 1.14 -2.93 17.59
CA LEU A 12 -0.28 -2.74 17.23
C LEU A 12 -1.21 -3.28 18.30
N ALA A 13 -0.88 -4.42 18.91
CA ALA A 13 -1.69 -5.01 19.97
C ALA A 13 -1.77 -4.08 21.21
N ALA A 14 -0.67 -3.39 21.54
CA ALA A 14 -0.62 -2.44 22.65
C ALA A 14 -1.51 -1.19 22.43
N LEU A 15 -1.79 -0.83 21.17
CA LEU A 15 -2.65 0.30 20.83
C LEU A 15 -4.15 -0.01 21.01
N LEU A 16 -4.56 -1.29 20.94
CA LEU A 16 -5.98 -1.68 20.93
C LEU A 16 -6.80 -1.13 22.12
N PRO A 17 -6.34 -1.20 23.38
CA PRO A 17 -7.11 -0.67 24.50
C PRO A 17 -7.27 0.85 24.42
N ARG A 18 -6.22 1.55 23.93
CA ARG A 18 -6.20 3.02 23.83
C ARG A 18 -7.08 3.52 22.70
N ILE A 19 -7.01 2.87 21.54
CA ILE A 19 -7.91 3.10 20.41
C ILE A 19 -9.36 2.90 20.86
N ARG A 20 -9.65 1.78 21.53
CA ARG A 20 -11.01 1.51 22.02
C ARG A 20 -11.51 2.61 22.95
N ALA A 21 -10.68 3.09 23.87
CA ALA A 21 -11.04 4.18 24.78
C ALA A 21 -11.29 5.50 24.03
N CYS A 22 -10.41 5.84 23.07
CA CYS A 22 -10.58 7.02 22.21
C CYS A 22 -11.90 6.96 21.43
N LEU A 23 -12.15 5.86 20.71
CA LEU A 23 -13.37 5.69 19.92
C LEU A 23 -14.64 5.73 20.78
N ALA A 24 -14.62 5.12 21.97
CA ALA A 24 -15.75 5.15 22.89
C ALA A 24 -16.09 6.56 23.42
N SER A 25 -15.14 7.50 23.37
CA SER A 25 -15.32 8.89 23.80
C SER A 25 -15.94 9.80 22.73
N LEU A 26 -16.13 9.29 21.51
CA LEU A 26 -16.68 10.06 20.39
C LEU A 26 -18.21 10.17 20.50
N HIS A 27 -18.76 11.31 20.11
CA HIS A 27 -20.22 11.50 20.08
C HIS A 27 -20.87 10.67 18.96
N GLY A 28 -20.15 10.49 17.85
CA GLY A 28 -20.59 9.72 16.69
C GLY A 28 -20.33 8.21 16.73
N THR A 29 -20.14 7.58 17.90
CA THR A 29 -19.78 6.14 18.05
C THR A 29 -20.65 5.18 17.23
N ARG A 30 -21.95 5.42 17.15
CA ARG A 30 -22.90 4.60 16.37
C ARG A 30 -22.71 4.66 14.85
N HIS A 31 -21.93 5.63 14.36
CA HIS A 31 -21.65 5.85 12.94
C HIS A 31 -20.23 5.42 12.55
N LEU A 32 -19.50 4.76 13.45
CA LEU A 32 -18.21 4.17 13.13
C LEU A 32 -18.44 2.81 12.47
N GLY A 33 -17.73 2.56 11.37
CA GLY A 33 -17.75 1.27 10.68
C GLY A 33 -16.71 0.33 11.28
N HIS A 34 -15.46 0.54 10.90
CA HIS A 34 -14.32 -0.26 11.35
C HIS A 34 -13.06 0.59 11.41
N VAL A 35 -12.03 0.08 12.10
CA VAL A 35 -10.69 0.66 12.12
C VAL A 35 -9.72 -0.35 11.52
N GLU A 36 -8.87 0.13 10.64
CA GLU A 36 -7.73 -0.61 10.09
C GLU A 36 -6.46 -0.02 10.69
N LEU A 37 -5.55 -0.90 11.11
CA LEU A 37 -4.22 -0.52 11.58
C LEU A 37 -3.19 -1.19 10.69
N VAL A 38 -2.30 -0.38 10.12
CA VAL A 38 -1.26 -0.85 9.22
C VAL A 38 0.09 -0.43 9.78
N GLN A 39 0.99 -1.37 9.97
CA GLN A 39 2.40 -1.07 10.24
C GLN A 39 3.15 -1.04 8.91
N ALA A 40 3.77 0.08 8.59
CA ALA A 40 4.65 0.24 7.44
C ALA A 40 6.03 0.78 7.87
N GLY A 41 6.99 0.82 6.92
CA GLY A 41 8.31 1.42 7.15
C GLY A 41 8.23 2.90 7.54
N SER A 42 7.25 3.60 6.99
CA SER A 42 6.88 4.99 7.34
C SER A 42 6.28 5.21 8.73
N GLY A 43 5.90 4.16 9.45
CA GLY A 43 5.24 4.25 10.76
C GLY A 43 3.91 3.51 10.81
N THR A 44 3.13 3.78 11.86
CA THR A 44 1.83 3.14 12.07
C THR A 44 0.72 4.02 11.53
N LEU A 45 -0.16 3.44 10.71
CA LEU A 45 -1.33 4.10 10.17
C LEU A 45 -2.58 3.64 10.92
N MET A 46 -3.48 4.58 11.16
CA MET A 46 -4.85 4.33 11.59
C MET A 46 -5.82 4.86 10.54
N ILE A 47 -6.60 3.96 9.95
CA ILE A 47 -7.67 4.30 9.01
C ILE A 47 -9.00 4.07 9.72
N LEU A 48 -9.78 5.13 9.90
CA LEU A 48 -11.11 5.05 10.51
C LEU A 48 -12.20 5.16 9.44
N ARG A 49 -12.94 4.07 9.23
CA ARG A 49 -14.13 4.07 8.38
C ARG A 49 -15.34 4.58 9.17
N HIS A 50 -16.09 5.52 8.60
CA HIS A 50 -17.31 6.06 9.22
C HIS A 50 -18.44 6.26 8.19
N THR A 51 -19.69 6.14 8.65
CA THR A 51 -20.89 6.12 7.81
C THR A 51 -21.65 7.45 7.78
N ALA A 52 -21.32 8.37 8.70
CA ALA A 52 -21.86 9.73 8.75
C ALA A 52 -20.73 10.74 9.00
N PRO A 53 -20.88 12.02 8.61
CA PRO A 53 -19.88 13.05 8.90
C PRO A 53 -19.54 13.12 10.39
N LEU A 54 -18.24 13.19 10.71
CA LEU A 54 -17.77 13.39 12.07
C LEU A 54 -17.87 14.87 12.48
N SER A 55 -18.23 15.13 13.73
CA SER A 55 -18.22 16.49 14.28
C SER A 55 -16.79 17.03 14.38
N ALA A 56 -16.64 18.35 14.36
CA ALA A 56 -15.32 18.99 14.56
C ALA A 56 -14.67 18.55 15.88
N ALA A 57 -15.46 18.42 16.95
CA ALA A 57 -14.98 17.94 18.25
C ALA A 57 -14.49 16.49 18.21
N ASP A 58 -15.16 15.60 17.48
CA ASP A 58 -14.71 14.21 17.32
C ASP A 58 -13.46 14.12 16.44
N LYS A 59 -13.36 14.93 15.37
CA LYS A 59 -12.13 15.04 14.55
C LYS A 59 -10.95 15.51 15.38
N GLU A 60 -11.12 16.53 16.22
CA GLU A 60 -10.07 17.06 17.09
C GLU A 60 -9.61 16.04 18.17
N LYS A 61 -10.54 15.22 18.68
CA LYS A 61 -10.19 14.11 19.59
C LYS A 61 -9.34 13.05 18.88
N LEU A 62 -9.70 12.69 17.64
CA LEU A 62 -8.98 11.71 16.84
C LEU A 62 -7.59 12.22 16.46
N GLU A 63 -7.47 13.48 16.07
CA GLU A 63 -6.18 14.12 15.75
C GLU A 63 -5.27 14.21 16.98
N ARG A 64 -5.80 14.62 18.13
CA ARG A 64 -5.03 14.62 19.39
C ARG A 64 -4.55 13.22 19.77
N PHE A 65 -5.42 12.22 19.60
CA PHE A 65 -5.07 10.83 19.85
C PHE A 65 -3.96 10.34 18.90
N SER A 66 -4.10 10.59 17.58
CA SER A 66 -3.09 10.19 16.60
C SER A 66 -1.74 10.83 16.88
N HIS A 67 -1.71 12.12 17.25
CA HIS A 67 -0.48 12.79 17.67
C HIS A 67 0.13 12.18 18.94
N SER A 68 -0.67 11.87 19.97
CA SER A 68 -0.14 11.29 21.21
C SER A 68 0.46 9.88 21.04
N GLU A 69 -0.04 9.12 20.08
CA GLU A 69 0.39 7.74 19.81
C GLU A 69 1.35 7.66 18.61
N GLY A 70 1.68 8.79 17.97
CA GLY A 70 2.58 8.84 16.81
C GLY A 70 2.02 8.13 15.57
N LEU A 71 0.72 8.26 15.31
CA LEU A 71 0.01 7.59 14.22
C LEU A 71 -0.25 8.56 13.05
N SER A 72 -0.11 8.06 11.83
CA SER A 72 -0.69 8.70 10.65
C SER A 72 -2.19 8.38 10.61
N LEU A 73 -3.04 9.41 10.58
CA LEU A 73 -4.49 9.27 10.66
C LEU A 73 -5.14 9.56 9.31
N PHE A 74 -5.97 8.61 8.87
CA PHE A 74 -6.81 8.74 7.71
C PHE A 74 -8.27 8.51 8.07
N LEU A 75 -9.16 9.37 7.57
CA LEU A 75 -10.62 9.22 7.70
C LEU A 75 -11.19 8.77 6.36
N ALA A 76 -11.94 7.67 6.40
CA ALA A 76 -12.56 7.07 5.24
C ALA A 76 -14.09 7.12 5.39
N PRO A 77 -14.76 8.18 4.93
CA PRO A 77 -16.22 8.17 4.80
C PRO A 77 -16.70 7.00 3.93
N PHE A 78 -18.01 6.74 3.91
CA PHE A 78 -18.59 5.71 3.04
C PHE A 78 -18.31 5.96 1.54
N SER A 79 -17.98 7.19 1.16
CA SER A 79 -17.58 7.57 -0.19
C SER A 79 -16.19 7.06 -0.59
N GLU A 80 -15.76 7.39 -1.81
CA GLU A 80 -14.41 7.08 -2.30
C GLU A 80 -13.32 8.00 -1.75
N ILE A 81 -13.67 8.99 -0.93
CA ILE A 81 -12.72 9.97 -0.41
C ILE A 81 -11.94 9.35 0.75
N LEU A 82 -10.63 9.54 0.75
CA LEU A 82 -9.76 9.32 1.90
C LEU A 82 -9.20 10.69 2.33
N GLU A 83 -9.53 11.10 3.55
CA GLU A 83 -9.05 12.36 4.13
C GLU A 83 -7.81 12.07 4.99
N THR A 84 -6.68 12.64 4.62
CA THR A 84 -5.48 12.65 5.49
C THR A 84 -5.67 13.70 6.57
N VAL A 85 -5.71 13.28 7.83
CA VAL A 85 -5.78 14.20 8.98
C VAL A 85 -4.38 14.52 9.49
N SER A 86 -3.53 13.50 9.64
CA SER A 86 -2.16 13.66 10.11
C SER A 86 -1.22 12.63 9.48
N GLY A 87 0.05 12.98 9.33
CA GLY A 87 1.10 12.12 8.80
C GLY A 87 1.32 12.24 7.29
N GLU A 88 2.33 11.54 6.80
CA GLU A 88 2.73 11.55 5.39
C GLU A 88 2.15 10.36 4.61
N ALA A 89 2.26 10.42 3.28
CA ALA A 89 1.92 9.30 2.42
C ALA A 89 2.77 8.06 2.81
N PRO A 90 2.14 6.91 3.08
CA PRO A 90 2.86 5.78 3.63
C PRO A 90 3.72 5.09 2.57
N TRP A 91 4.78 4.47 3.06
CA TRP A 91 5.70 3.67 2.26
C TRP A 91 6.27 2.51 3.07
N TYR A 92 6.74 1.49 2.35
CA TYR A 92 7.52 0.38 2.90
C TYR A 92 8.79 0.17 2.06
N ASP A 93 9.81 -0.42 2.68
CA ASP A 93 11.04 -0.79 1.99
C ASP A 93 10.87 -2.14 1.28
N SER A 94 11.42 -2.24 0.07
CA SER A 94 11.51 -3.49 -0.67
C SER A 94 12.80 -3.58 -1.47
N HIS A 95 13.72 -4.46 -1.04
CA HIS A 95 15.00 -4.69 -1.73
C HIS A 95 15.80 -3.39 -2.02
N GLY A 96 15.84 -2.47 -1.06
CA GLY A 96 16.54 -1.18 -1.20
C GLY A 96 15.73 -0.09 -1.92
N LEU A 97 14.50 -0.39 -2.31
CA LEU A 97 13.56 0.54 -2.92
C LEU A 97 12.53 1.01 -1.90
N ARG A 98 12.06 2.25 -2.02
CA ARG A 98 10.95 2.78 -1.24
C ARG A 98 9.67 2.78 -2.06
N LEU A 99 8.70 1.96 -1.66
CA LEU A 99 7.43 1.80 -2.37
C LEU A 99 6.33 2.54 -1.60
N ALA A 100 5.87 3.65 -2.16
CA ALA A 100 4.74 4.41 -1.62
C ALA A 100 3.41 3.76 -2.03
N PHE A 101 2.45 3.77 -1.13
CA PHE A 101 1.11 3.24 -1.34
C PHE A 101 0.06 4.21 -0.79
N SER A 102 -1.18 4.09 -1.27
CA SER A 102 -2.34 4.68 -0.61
C SER A 102 -2.83 3.72 0.47
N PRO A 103 -3.32 4.18 1.63
CA PRO A 103 -3.96 3.31 2.62
C PRO A 103 -5.15 2.49 2.09
N ARG A 104 -5.67 2.82 0.90
CA ARG A 104 -6.70 2.06 0.19
C ARG A 104 -6.14 0.99 -0.76
N ASP A 105 -4.87 1.08 -1.13
CA ASP A 105 -4.26 0.16 -2.07
C ASP A 105 -4.08 -1.20 -1.40
N PHE A 106 -4.21 -2.26 -2.20
CA PHE A 106 -3.91 -3.60 -1.72
C PHE A 106 -2.41 -3.72 -1.48
N ILE A 107 -2.02 -3.90 -0.21
CA ILE A 107 -0.64 -4.17 0.18
C ILE A 107 -0.53 -5.56 0.80
N GLN A 108 0.67 -6.13 0.72
CA GLN A 108 0.97 -7.38 1.40
C GLN A 108 1.04 -7.14 2.91
N VAL A 109 0.08 -7.70 3.64
CA VAL A 109 -0.09 -7.49 5.09
C VAL A 109 1.16 -7.88 5.88
N ASN A 110 1.89 -8.90 5.42
CA ASN A 110 3.12 -9.36 6.04
C ASN A 110 4.35 -8.94 5.21
N GLU A 111 4.91 -7.80 5.58
CA GLU A 111 6.14 -7.25 4.99
C GLU A 111 7.30 -8.25 4.96
N ALA A 112 7.55 -9.00 6.04
CA ALA A 112 8.67 -9.93 6.11
C ALA A 112 8.51 -11.10 5.12
N VAL A 113 7.29 -11.61 4.97
CA VAL A 113 6.98 -12.64 3.98
C VAL A 113 7.01 -12.06 2.58
N ASN A 114 6.54 -10.83 2.37
CA ASN A 114 6.62 -10.16 1.08
C ASN A 114 8.08 -9.99 0.62
N GLN A 115 8.97 -9.54 1.51
CA GLN A 115 10.40 -9.42 1.21
C GLN A 115 11.01 -10.76 0.76
N GLN A 116 10.68 -11.84 1.47
CA GLN A 116 11.14 -13.20 1.12
C GLN A 116 10.55 -13.68 -0.20
N MET A 117 9.26 -13.42 -0.44
CA MET A 117 8.57 -13.78 -1.68
C MET A 117 9.20 -13.07 -2.89
N VAL A 118 9.44 -11.76 -2.78
CA VAL A 118 10.12 -10.98 -3.84
C VAL A 118 11.54 -11.48 -4.04
N ALA A 119 12.30 -11.71 -2.96
CA ALA A 119 13.66 -12.26 -3.03
C ALA A 119 13.68 -13.58 -3.79
N ARG A 120 12.74 -14.47 -3.45
CA ARG A 120 12.63 -15.80 -4.03
C ARG A 120 12.24 -15.76 -5.50
N ALA A 121 11.33 -14.88 -5.88
CA ALA A 121 10.98 -14.66 -7.28
C ALA A 121 12.18 -14.18 -8.11
N LEU A 122 12.95 -13.22 -7.55
CA LEU A 122 14.18 -12.71 -8.19
C LEU A 122 15.26 -13.80 -8.34
N GLU A 123 15.39 -14.70 -7.36
CA GLU A 123 16.28 -15.86 -7.45
C GLU A 123 15.81 -16.85 -8.51
N TRP A 124 14.53 -17.20 -8.53
CA TRP A 124 13.98 -18.22 -9.43
C TRP A 124 13.98 -17.80 -10.89
N LEU A 125 13.71 -16.51 -11.16
CA LEU A 125 13.77 -15.97 -12.50
C LEU A 125 15.20 -15.82 -13.02
N ASP A 126 16.20 -15.80 -12.12
CA ASP A 126 17.63 -15.70 -12.44
C ASP A 126 17.95 -14.58 -13.46
N VAL A 127 17.26 -13.44 -13.28
CA VAL A 127 17.24 -12.31 -14.22
C VAL A 127 18.63 -11.77 -14.49
N ARG A 128 18.95 -11.61 -15.77
CA ARG A 128 20.21 -11.10 -16.30
C ARG A 128 20.06 -9.67 -16.83
N ALA A 129 21.19 -8.99 -17.00
CA ALA A 129 21.23 -7.57 -17.37
C ALA A 129 20.69 -7.26 -18.77
N GLU A 130 20.62 -8.28 -19.63
CA GLU A 130 20.08 -8.26 -20.99
C GLU A 130 18.60 -8.64 -21.08
N ASP A 131 18.01 -9.15 -20.00
CA ASP A 131 16.65 -9.68 -20.03
C ASP A 131 15.58 -8.60 -20.15
N ARG A 132 14.51 -8.95 -20.85
CA ARG A 132 13.26 -8.18 -20.91
C ARG A 132 12.20 -8.95 -20.14
N VAL A 133 11.68 -8.37 -19.06
CA VAL A 133 10.75 -9.05 -18.17
C VAL A 133 9.34 -8.48 -18.30
N LEU A 134 8.34 -9.35 -18.32
CA LEU A 134 6.92 -8.99 -18.27
C LEU A 134 6.34 -9.41 -16.91
N ASP A 135 5.76 -8.46 -16.20
CA ASP A 135 5.08 -8.64 -14.92
C ASP A 135 3.58 -8.36 -15.08
N LEU A 136 2.75 -9.40 -14.90
CA LEU A 136 1.30 -9.33 -15.08
C LEU A 136 0.61 -9.23 -13.73
N PHE A 137 -0.47 -8.45 -13.65
CA PHE A 137 -1.14 -8.12 -12.38
C PHE A 137 -0.17 -7.43 -11.41
N CYS A 138 0.64 -6.52 -11.95
CA CYS A 138 1.80 -5.96 -11.27
C CYS A 138 1.45 -5.01 -10.11
N GLY A 139 0.19 -4.58 -10.00
CA GLY A 139 -0.26 -3.62 -9.00
C GLY A 139 0.57 -2.34 -9.05
N MET A 140 1.06 -1.92 -7.88
CA MET A 140 1.92 -0.75 -7.70
C MET A 140 3.42 -1.04 -7.90
N GLY A 141 3.79 -2.20 -8.44
CA GLY A 141 5.17 -2.54 -8.80
C GLY A 141 5.98 -3.32 -7.76
N ASN A 142 5.33 -4.13 -6.91
CA ASN A 142 6.00 -4.87 -5.83
C ASN A 142 7.10 -5.83 -6.33
N PHE A 143 6.89 -6.48 -7.47
CA PHE A 143 7.90 -7.31 -8.14
C PHE A 143 8.59 -6.56 -9.29
N THR A 144 7.81 -5.78 -10.05
CA THR A 144 8.25 -5.02 -11.22
C THR A 144 9.46 -4.14 -10.92
N LEU A 145 9.44 -3.40 -9.81
CA LEU A 145 10.50 -2.45 -9.49
C LEU A 145 11.79 -3.16 -9.03
N PRO A 146 11.74 -4.17 -8.14
CA PRO A 146 12.92 -4.99 -7.87
C PRO A 146 13.49 -5.68 -9.12
N LEU A 147 12.64 -6.18 -10.03
CA LEU A 147 13.09 -6.76 -11.31
C LEU A 147 13.84 -5.74 -12.16
N ALA A 148 13.38 -4.48 -12.17
CA ALA A 148 14.00 -3.40 -12.93
C ALA A 148 15.41 -3.04 -12.44
N THR A 149 15.77 -3.41 -11.21
CA THR A 149 17.15 -3.24 -10.71
C THR A 149 18.15 -4.23 -11.32
N ARG A 150 17.66 -5.28 -12.00
CA ARG A 150 18.48 -6.36 -12.58
C ARG A 150 18.34 -6.50 -14.09
N ALA A 151 17.13 -6.32 -14.62
CA ALA A 151 16.80 -6.51 -16.04
C ALA A 151 17.22 -5.33 -16.94
N ALA A 152 17.35 -5.58 -18.24
CA ALA A 152 17.49 -4.52 -19.23
C ALA A 152 16.25 -3.63 -19.27
N SER A 153 15.06 -4.25 -19.27
CA SER A 153 13.79 -3.54 -19.16
C SER A 153 12.68 -4.41 -18.58
N VAL A 154 11.70 -3.76 -17.95
CA VAL A 154 10.54 -4.42 -17.35
C VAL A 154 9.25 -3.76 -17.82
N VAL A 155 8.26 -4.58 -18.18
CA VAL A 155 6.91 -4.13 -18.48
C VAL A 155 5.98 -4.64 -17.39
N GLY A 156 5.30 -3.74 -16.68
CA GLY A 156 4.23 -4.05 -15.76
C GLY A 156 2.87 -3.85 -16.41
N VAL A 157 1.95 -4.82 -16.29
CA VAL A 157 0.57 -4.70 -16.76
C VAL A 157 -0.39 -4.87 -15.59
N GLU A 158 -1.33 -3.93 -15.45
CA GLU A 158 -2.28 -3.89 -14.32
C GLU A 158 -3.67 -3.42 -14.80
N GLY A 159 -4.73 -3.95 -14.20
CA GLY A 159 -6.12 -3.64 -14.55
C GLY A 159 -6.74 -2.47 -13.78
N VAL A 160 -6.06 -1.97 -12.74
CA VAL A 160 -6.50 -0.82 -11.94
C VAL A 160 -5.67 0.43 -12.27
N PRO A 161 -6.26 1.48 -12.88
CA PRO A 161 -5.53 2.69 -13.30
C PRO A 161 -4.76 3.38 -12.15
N ALA A 162 -5.34 3.41 -10.95
CA ALA A 162 -4.72 4.02 -9.78
C ALA A 162 -3.42 3.30 -9.37
N LEU A 163 -3.37 1.97 -9.50
CA LEU A 163 -2.19 1.18 -9.18
C LEU A 163 -1.10 1.33 -10.26
N VAL A 164 -1.49 1.42 -11.52
CA VAL A 164 -0.59 1.73 -12.64
C VAL A 164 0.11 3.07 -12.40
N GLU A 165 -0.65 4.11 -12.04
CA GLU A 165 -0.07 5.43 -11.77
C GLU A 165 0.84 5.39 -10.53
N LYS A 166 0.44 4.66 -9.48
CA LYS A 166 1.30 4.44 -8.31
C LYS A 166 2.62 3.74 -8.68
N GLY A 167 2.57 2.75 -9.57
CA GLY A 167 3.75 2.07 -10.10
C GLY A 167 4.71 3.04 -10.81
N ARG A 168 4.18 3.93 -11.64
CA ARG A 168 4.97 4.98 -12.32
C ARG A 168 5.60 5.95 -11.32
N GLU A 169 4.82 6.43 -10.36
CA GLU A 169 5.33 7.30 -9.30
C GLU A 169 6.46 6.63 -8.51
N ASN A 170 6.31 5.35 -8.16
CA ASN A 170 7.33 4.59 -7.45
C ASN A 170 8.59 4.36 -8.30
N ALA A 171 8.45 4.09 -9.60
CA ALA A 171 9.59 4.00 -10.50
C ALA A 171 10.39 5.30 -10.53
N ILE A 172 9.71 6.44 -10.69
CA ILE A 172 10.33 7.77 -10.70
C ILE A 172 11.03 8.05 -9.36
N ARG A 173 10.37 7.80 -8.23
CA ARG A 173 10.93 8.03 -6.88
C ARG A 173 12.19 7.20 -6.61
N ASN A 174 12.30 6.03 -7.22
CA ASN A 174 13.45 5.15 -7.08
C ASN A 174 14.48 5.29 -8.22
N GLY A 175 14.30 6.26 -9.13
CA GLY A 175 15.23 6.49 -10.25
C GLY A 175 15.26 5.35 -11.27
N LEU A 176 14.18 4.58 -11.39
CA LEU A 176 14.07 3.47 -12.33
C LEU A 176 13.49 3.98 -13.65
N HIS A 177 14.34 4.04 -14.68
CA HIS A 177 13.97 4.57 -16.01
C HIS A 177 13.72 3.47 -17.05
N ASN A 178 13.97 2.20 -16.71
CA ASN A 178 13.86 1.03 -17.57
C ASN A 178 12.55 0.25 -17.34
N VAL A 179 11.54 0.86 -16.73
CA VAL A 179 10.24 0.24 -16.45
C VAL A 179 9.10 0.99 -17.11
N THR A 180 8.17 0.25 -17.70
CA THR A 180 6.95 0.80 -18.32
C THR A 180 5.73 0.12 -17.72
N PHE A 181 4.73 0.90 -17.30
CA PHE A 181 3.45 0.40 -16.79
C PHE A 181 2.31 0.64 -17.78
N PHE A 182 1.53 -0.40 -18.06
CA PHE A 182 0.32 -0.35 -18.88
C PHE A 182 -0.93 -0.66 -18.07
N HIS A 183 -2.02 0.04 -18.41
CA HIS A 183 -3.35 -0.26 -17.91
C HIS A 183 -4.09 -1.11 -18.94
N GLU A 184 -4.32 -2.39 -18.62
CA GLU A 184 -4.99 -3.33 -19.55
C GLU A 184 -5.93 -4.29 -18.82
N ASN A 185 -7.00 -4.70 -19.51
CA ASN A 185 -7.87 -5.76 -19.01
C ASN A 185 -7.26 -7.14 -19.31
N LEU A 186 -6.65 -7.73 -18.29
CA LEU A 186 -5.97 -9.03 -18.37
C LEU A 186 -6.91 -10.24 -18.52
N GLY A 187 -8.23 -10.05 -18.37
CA GLY A 187 -9.25 -11.06 -18.67
C GLY A 187 -9.70 -11.09 -20.14
N GLY A 188 -9.29 -10.09 -20.94
CA GLY A 188 -9.56 -10.00 -22.38
C GLY A 188 -8.36 -10.43 -23.23
N ARG A 189 -8.46 -10.29 -24.56
CA ARG A 189 -7.29 -10.43 -25.44
C ARG A 189 -6.37 -9.23 -25.18
N CYS A 190 -5.19 -9.47 -24.59
CA CYS A 190 -4.13 -8.47 -24.56
C CYS A 190 -3.83 -8.03 -26.01
N HIS A 191 -3.98 -6.75 -26.31
CA HIS A 191 -3.60 -6.22 -27.62
C HIS A 191 -2.07 -6.28 -27.75
N GLU A 192 -1.59 -6.62 -28.94
CA GLU A 192 -0.16 -6.80 -29.29
C GLU A 192 0.72 -5.59 -28.90
N ALA A 193 0.12 -4.42 -28.69
CA ALA A 193 0.79 -3.20 -28.24
C ALA A 193 1.47 -3.31 -26.85
N ALA A 194 1.01 -4.19 -25.95
CA ALA A 194 1.56 -4.34 -24.60
C ALA A 194 2.86 -5.17 -24.55
N VAL A 195 3.09 -6.02 -25.56
CA VAL A 195 4.24 -6.93 -25.64
C VAL A 195 5.11 -6.48 -26.80
N GLY A 196 5.78 -5.33 -26.63
CA GLY A 196 6.44 -4.57 -27.69
C GLY A 196 7.04 -5.42 -28.81
N GLU A 197 6.39 -5.38 -29.97
CA GLU A 197 6.96 -5.79 -31.24
C GLU A 197 8.16 -4.89 -31.57
N LYS A 198 9.36 -5.46 -31.49
CA LYS A 198 10.36 -5.20 -32.53
C LYS A 198 10.63 -6.53 -33.20
N ARG A 199 10.01 -6.71 -34.37
CA ARG A 199 10.44 -7.67 -35.38
C ARG A 199 11.95 -7.53 -35.61
N LEU A 200 12.59 -8.69 -35.75
CA LEU A 200 13.93 -8.87 -36.34
C LEU A 200 14.06 -8.13 -37.68
#